data_AF-A0A956WM39-F1
#
_entry.id   AF-A0A956WM39-F1
#
_cell.length_a   1.000
_cell.length_b   1.000
_cell.length_c   1.000
_cell.angle_alpha   90.00
_cell.angle_beta   90.00
_cell.angle_gamma   90.00
#
_symmetry.space_group_name_H-M   'P 1'
#
loop_
_entity.id
_entity.type
_entity.pdbx_description
1 polymer ?
#
loop_
_entity_poly.entity_id
_entity_poly.type
_entity_poly.pdbx_seq_one_letter_code
_entity_poly.pdbx_strand_id
1 'polypeptide(L)'
;RAQRASLQEALRAAAANPDDANIAAAVDTVERFQGGERQAIIVSATESDPAYLLAAGKFLYDPRRLTVAISRAREKLVVVAARSVFETFSPDEETFLNAQLWKDLLYRTCTTLLWSGERNEHQVQVWGNPPLVTPERVQPMTHVNMATPGPSSLRPAAR
;
A
#
# COMPACT_ATOMS: atom_id res chain seq x y z
N ARG A 1 -19.41 4.46 11.42
CA ARG A 1 -20.34 5.19 10.51
C ARG A 1 -20.00 6.67 10.39
N ALA A 2 -19.73 7.39 11.50
CA ALA A 2 -19.30 8.80 11.46
C ALA A 2 -18.06 9.04 10.59
N GLN A 3 -16.99 8.26 10.78
CA GLN A 3 -15.77 8.35 9.96
C GLN A 3 -16.03 8.18 8.45
N ARG A 4 -16.91 7.25 8.06
CA ARG A 4 -17.25 7.04 6.65
C ARG A 4 -17.78 8.34 6.03
N ALA A 5 -18.71 9.00 6.72
CA ALA A 5 -19.29 10.25 6.25
C ALA A 5 -18.21 11.35 6.14
N SER A 6 -17.35 11.49 7.15
CA SER A 6 -16.25 12.47 7.13
C SER A 6 -15.25 12.22 6.00
N LEU A 7 -14.89 10.96 5.74
CA LEU A 7 -14.01 10.59 4.62
C LEU A 7 -14.67 10.87 3.27
N GLN A 8 -15.95 10.55 3.12
CA GLN A 8 -16.70 10.85 1.90
C GLN A 8 -16.77 12.34 1.62
N GLU A 9 -17.02 13.15 2.65
CA GLU A 9 -17.08 14.60 2.54
C GLU A 9 -15.70 15.21 2.19
N ALA A 10 -14.64 14.79 2.89
CA ALA A 10 -13.28 15.25 2.60
C ALA A 10 -12.82 14.86 1.19
N LEU A 11 -13.11 13.64 0.74
CA LEU A 11 -12.77 13.19 -0.62
C LEU A 11 -13.56 13.92 -1.69
N ARG A 12 -14.84 14.22 -1.45
CA ARG A 12 -15.64 15.06 -2.37
C ARG A 12 -15.11 16.49 -2.43
N ALA A 13 -14.64 17.04 -1.32
CA ALA A 13 -14.05 18.37 -1.28
C ALA A 13 -12.67 18.42 -1.96
N ALA A 14 -11.91 17.33 -1.93
CA ALA A 14 -10.59 17.20 -2.55
C ALA A 14 -10.64 16.74 -4.02
N ALA A 15 -11.80 16.26 -4.49
CA ALA A 15 -12.02 15.81 -5.85
C ALA A 15 -11.77 16.96 -6.84
N ALA A 16 -10.77 16.81 -7.71
CA ALA A 16 -10.47 17.77 -8.76
C ALA A 16 -11.19 17.40 -10.07
N ASN A 17 -11.51 16.12 -10.25
CA ASN A 17 -12.15 15.58 -11.45
C ASN A 17 -13.51 14.91 -11.11
N PRO A 18 -14.46 14.86 -12.06
CA PRO A 18 -15.74 14.17 -11.87
C PRO A 18 -15.59 12.68 -11.51
N ASP A 19 -14.55 12.02 -12.01
CA ASP A 19 -14.24 10.62 -11.69
C ASP A 19 -13.81 10.43 -10.22
N ASP A 20 -13.29 11.47 -9.56
CA ASP A 20 -12.93 11.43 -8.14
C ASP A 20 -14.18 11.33 -7.25
N ALA A 21 -15.35 11.78 -7.73
CA ALA A 21 -16.61 11.63 -7.00
C ALA A 21 -17.01 10.15 -6.85
N ASN A 22 -16.61 9.29 -7.80
CA ASN A 22 -16.80 7.84 -7.71
C ASN A 22 -15.95 7.22 -6.59
N ILE A 23 -14.80 7.82 -6.26
CA ILE A 23 -13.94 7.38 -5.16
C ILE A 23 -14.67 7.58 -3.82
N ALA A 24 -15.30 8.74 -3.62
CA ALA A 24 -16.08 8.98 -2.41
C ALA A 24 -17.28 8.01 -2.29
N ALA A 25 -17.96 7.70 -3.39
CA ALA A 25 -19.05 6.72 -3.40
C ALA A 25 -18.58 5.30 -3.03
N ALA A 26 -17.31 4.96 -3.30
CA ALA A 26 -16.72 3.66 -2.98
C ALA A 26 -16.25 3.52 -1.52
N VAL A 27 -16.27 4.58 -0.71
CA VAL A 27 -15.91 4.52 0.71
C VAL A 27 -17.01 3.82 1.50
N ASP A 28 -16.72 2.61 1.99
CA ASP A 28 -17.62 1.90 2.90
C ASP A 28 -16.84 1.11 3.98
N THR A 29 -17.57 0.54 4.93
CA THR A 29 -16.99 -0.39 5.91
C THR A 29 -16.66 -1.72 5.22
N VAL A 30 -15.70 -2.47 5.76
CA VAL A 30 -15.26 -3.76 5.18
C VAL A 30 -16.43 -4.71 4.96
N GLU A 31 -17.41 -4.74 5.85
CA GLU A 31 -18.59 -5.62 5.77
C GLU A 31 -19.62 -5.17 4.74
N ARG A 32 -19.63 -3.87 4.41
CA ARG A 32 -20.57 -3.26 3.46
C ARG A 32 -19.97 -3.03 2.09
N PHE A 33 -18.67 -3.23 1.94
CA PHE A 33 -17.99 -3.14 0.66
C PHE A 33 -18.49 -4.26 -0.26
N GLN A 34 -19.45 -3.91 -1.13
CA GLN A 34 -20.07 -4.78 -2.12
C GLN A 34 -19.48 -4.49 -3.51
N GLY A 35 -19.27 -5.52 -4.33
CA GLY A 35 -18.91 -5.35 -5.75
C GLY A 35 -17.45 -5.62 -6.12
N GLY A 36 -16.93 -6.77 -5.74
CA GLY A 36 -15.70 -7.36 -6.29
C GLY A 36 -14.38 -6.74 -5.83
N GLU A 37 -13.29 -7.08 -6.52
CA GLU A 37 -11.95 -6.56 -6.27
C GLU A 37 -11.76 -5.16 -6.91
N ARG A 38 -10.76 -4.41 -6.43
CA ARG A 38 -10.32 -3.11 -6.97
C ARG A 38 -8.80 -3.12 -7.17
N GLN A 39 -8.30 -2.27 -8.08
CA GLN A 39 -6.86 -2.13 -8.28
C GLN A 39 -6.16 -1.72 -6.98
N ALA A 40 -6.69 -0.71 -6.29
CA ALA A 40 -6.21 -0.29 -4.99
C ALA A 40 -7.32 -0.29 -3.93
N ILE A 41 -6.97 -0.69 -2.71
CA ILE A 41 -7.82 -0.57 -1.51
C ILE A 41 -7.08 0.28 -0.47
N ILE A 42 -7.80 1.19 0.17
CA ILE A 42 -7.32 1.97 1.32
C ILE A 42 -8.13 1.56 2.54
N VAL A 43 -7.45 1.11 3.59
CA VAL A 43 -8.05 0.74 4.87
C VAL A 43 -7.63 1.77 5.91
N SER A 44 -8.59 2.30 6.66
CA SER A 44 -8.32 3.18 7.80
C SER A 44 -8.76 2.50 9.09
N ALA A 45 -7.79 2.17 9.95
CA ALA A 45 -8.02 1.77 11.33
C ALA A 45 -8.10 3.06 12.16
N THR A 46 -9.32 3.58 12.26
CA THR A 46 -9.75 4.88 12.81
C THR A 46 -9.37 5.14 14.25
N GLU A 47 -8.94 4.11 14.97
CA GLU A 47 -8.85 4.14 16.41
C GLU A 47 -7.41 4.43 16.86
N SER A 48 -7.29 5.30 17.85
CA SER A 48 -6.02 5.70 18.43
C SER A 48 -5.99 5.63 19.95
N ASP A 49 -7.15 5.60 20.63
CA ASP A 49 -7.26 5.53 22.08
C ASP A 49 -6.92 4.11 22.59
N PRO A 50 -5.83 3.93 23.34
CA PRO A 50 -5.46 2.63 23.91
C PRO A 50 -6.55 2.01 24.79
N ALA A 51 -7.30 2.80 25.55
CA ALA A 51 -8.37 2.28 26.40
C ALA A 51 -9.52 1.71 25.56
N TYR A 52 -9.87 2.39 24.47
CA TYR A 52 -10.85 1.89 23.52
C TYR A 52 -10.33 0.68 22.73
N LEU A 53 -9.06 0.68 22.31
CA LEU A 53 -8.42 -0.46 21.65
C LEU A 53 -8.45 -1.73 22.50
N LEU A 54 -8.32 -1.59 23.83
CA LEU A 54 -8.46 -2.70 24.77
C LEU A 54 -9.91 -3.17 24.90
N ALA A 55 -10.87 -2.25 24.97
CA ALA A 55 -12.28 -2.57 25.15
C ALA A 55 -12.97 -3.10 23.87
N ALA A 56 -12.57 -2.60 22.70
CA ALA A 56 -13.18 -2.88 21.39
C ALA A 56 -12.24 -3.66 20.44
N GLY A 57 -11.08 -4.11 20.93
CA GLY A 57 -10.02 -4.74 20.14
C GLY A 57 -10.48 -5.93 19.31
N LYS A 58 -11.47 -6.71 19.78
CA LYS A 58 -12.04 -7.84 19.02
C LYS A 58 -12.60 -7.43 17.66
N PHE A 59 -13.18 -6.23 17.55
CA PHE A 59 -13.75 -5.72 16.29
C PHE A 59 -12.66 -5.17 15.37
N LEU A 60 -11.65 -4.51 15.93
CA LEU A 60 -10.57 -3.89 15.17
C LEU A 60 -9.59 -4.94 14.62
N TYR A 61 -9.20 -5.90 15.45
CA TYR A 61 -8.23 -6.93 15.11
C TYR A 61 -8.84 -8.16 14.44
N ASP A 62 -10.15 -8.18 14.16
CA ASP A 62 -10.79 -9.33 13.50
C ASP A 62 -10.03 -9.70 12.20
N PRO A 63 -9.34 -10.84 12.16
CA PRO A 63 -8.46 -11.21 11.06
C PRO A 63 -9.26 -11.42 9.76
N ARG A 64 -10.55 -11.74 9.85
CA ARG A 64 -11.40 -11.91 8.66
C ARG A 64 -11.55 -10.59 7.90
N ARG A 65 -11.60 -9.45 8.61
CA ARG A 65 -11.74 -8.13 7.99
C ARG A 65 -10.49 -7.73 7.25
N LEU A 66 -9.33 -8.03 7.82
CA LEU A 66 -8.05 -7.83 7.17
C LEU A 66 -7.94 -8.68 5.91
N THR A 67 -8.24 -9.98 6.01
CA THR A 67 -8.20 -10.90 4.87
C THR A 67 -9.18 -10.50 3.76
N VAL A 68 -10.37 -9.98 4.12
CA VAL A 68 -11.29 -9.39 3.14
C VAL A 68 -10.66 -8.17 2.49
N ALA A 69 -10.13 -7.22 3.25
CA ALA A 69 -9.50 -6.03 2.68
C ALA A 69 -8.31 -6.36 1.75
N ILE A 70 -7.47 -7.32 2.15
CA ILE A 70 -6.35 -7.83 1.34
C ILE A 70 -6.86 -8.48 0.06
N SER A 71 -7.80 -9.43 0.16
CA SER A 71 -8.32 -10.17 -1.00
C SER A 71 -9.09 -9.32 -1.99
N ARG A 72 -9.48 -8.09 -1.62
CA ARG A 72 -10.14 -7.14 -2.52
C ARG A 72 -9.17 -6.24 -3.24
N ALA A 73 -7.90 -6.18 -2.83
CA ALA A 73 -6.86 -5.40 -3.49
C ALA A 73 -6.15 -6.24 -4.55
N ARG A 74 -6.19 -5.82 -5.82
CA ARG A 74 -5.52 -6.53 -6.94
C ARG A 74 -4.06 -6.14 -7.08
N GLU A 75 -3.75 -4.86 -6.87
CA GLU A 75 -2.42 -4.31 -7.13
C GLU A 75 -1.84 -3.64 -5.89
N LYS A 76 -2.66 -2.93 -5.10
CA LYS A 76 -2.17 -2.14 -3.96
C LYS A 76 -3.11 -2.11 -2.78
N LEU A 77 -2.56 -2.34 -1.59
CA LEU A 77 -3.24 -2.12 -0.32
C LEU A 77 -2.50 -1.00 0.44
N VAL A 78 -3.24 0.02 0.88
CA VAL A 78 -2.73 1.08 1.76
C VAL A 78 -3.47 0.97 3.09
N VAL A 79 -2.72 0.84 4.18
CA VAL A 79 -3.29 0.81 5.53
C VAL A 79 -2.87 2.08 6.27
N VAL A 80 -3.85 2.82 6.78
CA VAL A 80 -3.66 4.00 7.62
C VAL A 80 -4.15 3.65 9.02
N ALA A 81 -3.24 3.65 9.98
CA ALA A 81 -3.53 3.28 11.37
C ALA A 81 -2.67 4.11 12.33
N ALA A 82 -3.20 4.41 13.52
CA ALA A 82 -2.40 4.98 14.58
C ALA A 82 -1.36 3.97 15.08
N ARG A 83 -0.19 4.43 15.51
CA ARG A 83 0.86 3.54 16.03
C ARG A 83 0.40 2.75 17.26
N SER A 84 -0.47 3.33 18.07
CA SER A 84 -1.08 2.67 19.23
C SER A 84 -1.82 1.36 18.88
N VAL A 85 -2.35 1.24 17.65
CA VAL A 85 -2.94 -0.01 17.13
C VAL A 85 -1.90 -1.15 17.11
N PHE A 86 -0.63 -0.85 16.87
CA PHE A 86 0.44 -1.85 16.83
C PHE A 86 1.14 -2.04 18.18
N GLU A 87 0.95 -1.11 19.11
CA GLU A 87 1.61 -1.13 20.43
C GLU A 87 0.70 -1.66 21.54
N THR A 88 -0.61 -1.69 21.33
CA THR A 88 -1.56 -2.15 22.35
C THR A 88 -1.44 -3.67 22.59
N PHE A 89 -1.51 -4.05 23.87
CA PHE A 89 -1.49 -5.43 24.36
C PHE A 89 -2.83 -5.75 25.01
N SER A 90 -3.65 -6.57 24.34
CA SER A 90 -4.90 -7.07 24.95
C SER A 90 -4.59 -8.20 25.93
N PRO A 91 -5.22 -8.23 27.12
CA PRO A 91 -5.13 -9.37 28.05
C PRO A 91 -5.93 -10.59 27.60
N ASP A 92 -6.85 -10.43 26.63
CA ASP A 92 -7.57 -11.52 25.99
C ASP A 92 -6.68 -12.19 24.93
N GLU A 93 -6.39 -13.49 25.12
CA GLU A 93 -5.45 -14.27 24.30
C GLU A 93 -5.82 -14.29 22.81
N GLU A 94 -7.10 -14.46 22.50
CA GLU A 94 -7.59 -14.49 21.11
C GLU A 94 -7.36 -13.12 20.42
N THR A 95 -7.71 -12.03 21.10
CA THR A 95 -7.47 -10.67 20.60
C THR A 95 -5.98 -10.38 20.46
N PHE A 96 -5.16 -10.88 21.38
CA PHE A 96 -3.71 -10.74 21.30
C PHE A 96 -3.13 -11.46 20.08
N LEU A 97 -3.51 -12.72 19.84
CA LEU A 97 -3.08 -13.48 18.67
C LEU A 97 -3.52 -12.81 17.36
N ASN A 98 -4.76 -12.32 17.31
CA ASN A 98 -5.28 -11.59 16.16
C ASN A 98 -4.53 -10.29 15.90
N ALA A 99 -4.20 -9.54 16.94
CA ALA A 99 -3.36 -8.34 16.84
C ALA A 99 -1.94 -8.69 16.36
N GLN A 100 -1.38 -9.84 16.77
CA GLN A 100 -0.07 -10.29 16.28
C GLN A 100 -0.09 -10.58 14.78
N LEU A 101 -1.15 -11.20 14.23
CA LEU A 101 -1.25 -11.42 12.78
C LEU A 101 -1.21 -10.10 11.98
N TRP A 102 -1.90 -9.07 12.48
CA TRP A 102 -1.84 -7.73 11.89
C TRP A 102 -0.44 -7.11 11.96
N LYS A 103 0.21 -7.22 13.13
CA LYS A 103 1.57 -6.71 13.34
C LYS A 103 2.57 -7.43 12.43
N ASP A 104 2.53 -8.76 12.39
CA ASP A 104 3.41 -9.57 11.55
C ASP A 104 3.23 -9.25 10.07
N LEU A 105 1.99 -9.11 9.59
CA LEU A 105 1.75 -8.71 8.20
C LEU A 105 2.46 -7.40 7.87
N LEU A 106 2.27 -6.37 8.70
CA LEU A 106 2.82 -5.04 8.43
C LEU A 106 4.33 -4.98 8.60
N TYR A 107 4.86 -5.56 9.68
CA TYR A 107 6.30 -5.53 9.95
C TYR A 107 7.11 -6.42 9.01
N ARG A 108 6.52 -7.48 8.44
CA ARG A 108 7.24 -8.38 7.50
C ARG A 108 7.12 -7.95 6.05
N THR A 109 6.05 -7.24 5.68
CA THR A 109 5.85 -6.78 4.30
C THR A 109 6.35 -5.35 4.12
N CYS A 110 5.87 -4.40 4.91
CA CYS A 110 6.18 -2.97 4.80
C CYS A 110 7.46 -2.60 5.57
N THR A 111 8.62 -3.06 5.10
CA THR A 111 9.91 -2.89 5.82
C THR A 111 10.70 -1.65 5.43
N THR A 112 10.35 -0.96 4.35
CA THR A 112 11.07 0.22 3.87
C THR A 112 10.34 1.49 4.27
N LEU A 113 11.03 2.38 4.99
CA LEU A 113 10.54 3.74 5.25
C LEU A 113 10.60 4.54 3.95
N LEU A 114 9.43 4.88 3.39
CA LEU A 114 9.31 5.66 2.17
C LEU A 114 9.28 7.16 2.47
N TRP A 115 8.68 7.55 3.59
CA TRP A 115 8.54 8.95 3.98
C TRP A 115 8.29 9.10 5.49
N SER A 116 8.77 10.18 6.09
CA SER A 116 8.44 10.60 7.44
C SER A 116 8.35 12.11 7.55
N GLY A 117 7.42 12.62 8.34
CA GLY A 117 7.31 14.04 8.62
C GLY A 117 6.05 14.40 9.41
N GLU A 118 5.78 15.68 9.51
CA GLU A 118 4.61 16.19 10.23
C GLU A 118 3.45 16.52 9.28
N ARG A 119 2.23 16.18 9.71
CA ARG A 119 0.97 16.55 9.06
C ARG A 119 -0.05 16.93 10.12
N ASN A 120 -0.58 18.16 10.07
CA ASN A 120 -1.56 18.66 11.03
C ASN A 120 -1.17 18.38 12.48
N GLU A 121 0.08 18.72 12.87
CA GLU A 121 0.63 18.49 14.22
C GLU A 121 0.83 17.01 14.60
N HIS A 122 0.60 16.07 13.69
CA HIS A 122 0.82 14.65 13.90
C HIS A 122 2.07 14.16 13.17
N GLN A 123 2.90 13.39 13.87
CA GLN A 123 4.01 12.67 13.27
C GLN A 123 3.49 11.49 12.46
N VAL A 124 3.84 11.46 11.18
CA VAL A 124 3.39 10.45 10.22
C VAL A 124 4.60 9.78 9.58
N GLN A 125 4.51 8.46 9.45
CA GLN A 125 5.47 7.66 8.71
C GLN A 125 4.73 6.81 7.68
N VAL A 126 5.30 6.74 6.48
CA VAL A 126 4.80 5.89 5.39
C VAL A 126 5.84 4.81 5.16
N TRP A 127 5.41 3.57 5.39
CA TRP A 127 6.20 2.37 5.17
C TRP A 127 5.63 1.62 3.97
N GLY A 128 6.48 0.95 3.23
CA GLY A 128 6.06 0.12 2.12
C GLY A 128 7.13 -0.89 1.74
N ASN A 129 6.85 -1.64 0.69
CA ASN A 129 7.83 -2.53 0.08
C ASN A 129 8.67 -1.70 -0.90
N PRO A 130 9.97 -2.03 -1.08
CA PRO A 130 10.66 -1.58 -2.28
C PRO A 130 9.85 -2.04 -3.50
N PRO A 131 9.83 -1.29 -4.62
CA PRO A 131 9.07 -1.68 -5.79
C PRO A 131 9.42 -3.13 -6.13
N LEU A 132 8.40 -3.98 -6.27
CA LEU A 132 8.58 -5.30 -6.88
C LEU A 132 9.25 -5.01 -8.22
N VAL A 133 10.53 -5.35 -8.35
CA VAL A 133 11.27 -5.15 -9.59
C VAL A 133 10.43 -5.81 -10.67
N THR A 134 9.79 -5.01 -11.52
CA THR A 134 9.14 -5.56 -12.70
C THR A 134 10.31 -6.04 -13.54
N PRO A 135 10.46 -7.35 -13.85
CA PRO A 135 11.54 -7.77 -14.73
C PRO A 135 11.41 -6.92 -15.98
N GLU A 136 12.44 -6.11 -16.23
CA GLU A 136 12.55 -5.29 -17.41
C GLU A 136 12.21 -6.19 -18.59
N ARG A 137 11.24 -5.80 -19.42
CA ARG A 137 11.01 -6.47 -20.70
C ARG A 137 12.36 -6.54 -21.39
N VAL A 138 12.94 -7.73 -21.46
CA VAL A 138 14.16 -8.01 -22.22
C VAL A 138 13.89 -7.47 -23.62
N GLN A 139 14.52 -6.34 -23.96
CA GLN A 139 14.47 -5.84 -25.33
C GLN A 139 15.10 -6.93 -26.19
N PRO A 140 14.48 -7.33 -27.31
CA PRO A 140 15.11 -8.29 -28.20
C PRO A 140 16.45 -7.70 -28.64
N MET A 141 17.54 -8.41 -28.33
CA MET A 141 18.89 -8.06 -28.73
C MET A 141 18.85 -7.80 -30.24
N THR A 142 19.08 -6.54 -30.63
CA THR A 142 19.20 -6.19 -32.03
C THR A 142 20.42 -6.94 -32.55
N HIS A 143 20.22 -7.86 -33.50
CA HIS A 143 21.30 -8.57 -34.18
C HIS A 143 22.31 -7.54 -34.69
N VAL A 144 23.52 -7.55 -34.11
CA VAL A 144 24.67 -6.89 -34.70
C VAL A 144 24.94 -7.57 -36.04
N ASN A 145 24.66 -6.86 -37.13
CA ASN A 145 25.09 -7.26 -38.46
C ASN A 145 26.62 -7.24 -38.49
N MET A 146 27.24 -8.41 -38.56
CA MET A 146 28.66 -8.55 -38.84
C MET A 146 28.92 -8.15 -40.30
N ALA A 147 29.26 -6.88 -40.52
CA ALA A 147 29.86 -6.45 -41.77
C ALA A 147 31.32 -6.91 -41.80
N THR A 148 31.63 -7.78 -42.75
CA THR A 148 32.97 -8.29 -43.07
C THR A 148 33.93 -7.15 -43.41
N PRO A 149 35.16 -7.10 -42.87
CA PRO A 149 36.13 -6.10 -43.29
C PRO A 149 36.77 -6.52 -44.63
N GLY A 150 36.67 -5.64 -45.63
CA GLY A 150 37.39 -5.77 -46.91
C GLY A 150 38.90 -5.53 -46.77
N PRO A 151 39.74 -6.04 -47.68
CA PRO A 151 41.17 -6.15 -47.45
C PRO A 151 41.93 -4.81 -47.58
N SER A 152 42.88 -4.68 -46.67
CA SER A 152 43.92 -3.66 -46.53
C SER A 152 44.64 -3.32 -47.84
N SER A 153 44.87 -2.02 -48.09
CA SER A 153 45.92 -1.54 -49.00
C SER A 153 46.84 -0.56 -48.27
N LEU A 154 48.07 -1.03 -48.04
CA LEU A 154 49.20 -0.27 -47.53
C LEU A 154 49.67 0.72 -48.61
N ARG A 155 49.90 2.00 -48.24
CA ARG A 155 50.70 2.95 -49.02
C ARG A 155 52.02 3.21 -48.30
N PRO A 156 53.17 3.23 -48.99
CA PRO A 156 54.45 3.49 -48.36
C PRO A 156 54.73 5.01 -48.27
N ALA A 157 55.46 5.37 -47.21
CA ALA A 157 55.96 6.73 -46.97
C ALA A 157 57.10 7.07 -47.94
N ALA A 158 57.04 8.25 -48.56
CA ALA A 158 58.12 8.83 -49.34
C ALA A 158 58.96 9.77 -48.46
N ARG A 159 60.28 9.74 -48.71
CA ARG A 159 61.31 10.62 -48.16
C ARG A 159 61.21 12.03 -48.71
#